data_AF-A0A4Q6A8L3-F1
#
_entry.id   AF-A0A4Q6A8L3-F1
#
_cell.length_a   1.000
_cell.length_b   1.000
_cell.length_c   1.000
_cell.angle_alpha   90.00
_cell.angle_beta   90.00
_cell.angle_gamma   90.00
#
_symmetry.space_group_name_H-M   'P 1'
#
loop_
_entity.id
_entity.type
_entity.pdbx_description
1 polymer ?
#
loop_
_entity_poly.entity_id
_entity_poly.type
_entity_poly.pdbx_seq_one_letter_code
_entity_poly.pdbx_strand_id
1 'polypeptide(L)'
;GFVLLGIGAANIVPVFFSEGGRIKNIPHTVAIPAITTIGYAGQLAGPALLGFIAFHSSLSVALGFTGLLLLMVAIAYTIRKNNSPSL
;
A
#
# COMPACT_ATOMS: atom_id res chain seq x y z
N GLY A 1 -7.80 16.74 5.49
CA GLY A 1 -7.66 15.43 4.83
C GLY A 1 -6.27 15.22 4.26
N PHE A 2 -5.87 16.02 3.27
CA PHE A 2 -4.63 15.81 2.51
C PHE A 2 -3.33 15.80 3.33
N VAL A 3 -3.25 16.53 4.44
CA VAL A 3 -2.08 16.49 5.34
C VAL A 3 -1.89 15.09 5.93
N LEU A 4 -2.96 14.45 6.41
CA LEU A 4 -2.91 13.08 6.95
C LEU A 4 -2.54 12.07 5.86
N LEU A 5 -3.10 12.24 4.65
CA LEU A 5 -2.74 11.42 3.49
C LEU A 5 -1.25 11.56 3.16
N GLY A 6 -0.71 12.78 3.15
CA GLY A 6 0.70 13.05 2.88
C GLY A 6 1.63 12.43 3.94
N ILE A 7 1.29 12.56 5.22
CA ILE A 7 2.04 11.94 6.33
C ILE A 7 2.02 10.41 6.20
N GLY A 8 0.88 9.83 5.86
CA GLY A 8 0.77 8.39 5.61
C GLY A 8 1.64 7.96 4.43
N ALA A 9 1.42 8.58 3.26
CA ALA A 9 2.09 8.23 2.02
C ALA A 9 3.62 8.39 2.07
N ALA A 10 4.13 9.42 2.76
CA ALA A 10 5.56 9.66 2.90
C ALA A 10 6.31 8.52 3.62
N ASN A 11 5.63 7.82 4.53
CA ASN A 11 6.21 6.72 5.31
C ASN A 11 6.13 5.36 4.62
N ILE A 12 5.26 5.20 3.61
CA ILE A 12 5.02 3.91 2.96
C ILE A 12 6.28 3.39 2.24
N VAL A 13 6.93 4.22 1.42
CA VAL A 13 8.09 3.80 0.60
C VAL A 13 9.29 3.39 1.47
N PRO A 14 9.73 4.17 2.47
CA PRO A 14 10.83 3.76 3.35
C PRO A 14 10.54 2.45 4.11
N VAL A 15 9.31 2.24 4.56
CA VAL A 15 8.90 1.01 5.24
C VAL A 15 8.99 -0.19 4.31
N PHE A 16 8.50 -0.08 3.07
CA PHE A 16 8.60 -1.18 2.10
C PHE A 16 10.03 -1.53 1.72
N PHE A 17 10.92 -0.53 1.56
CA PHE A 17 12.33 -0.81 1.30
C PHE A 17 13.05 -1.40 2.52
N SER A 18 12.73 -0.93 3.73
CA SER A 18 13.26 -1.49 4.98
C SER A 18 12.86 -2.97 5.15
N GLU A 19 11.57 -3.29 5.01
CA GLU A 19 11.08 -4.66 5.14
C GLU A 19 11.51 -5.54 3.96
N GLY A 20 11.52 -5.01 2.73
CA GLY A 20 11.99 -5.71 1.54
C GLY A 20 13.48 -6.09 1.61
N GLY A 21 14.30 -5.22 2.20
CA GLY A 21 15.71 -5.49 2.47
C GLY A 21 15.96 -6.47 3.64
N ARG A 22 14.93 -6.83 4.41
CA ARG A 22 15.02 -7.80 5.52
C ARG A 22 14.57 -9.21 5.13
N ILE A 23 14.07 -9.42 3.90
CA ILE A 23 13.61 -10.73 3.44
C ILE A 23 14.82 -11.67 3.27
N LYS A 24 14.99 -12.58 4.23
CA LYS A 24 16.01 -13.63 4.19
C LYS A 24 15.68 -14.59 3.02
N ASN A 25 16.67 -14.93 2.20
CA ASN A 25 16.59 -15.73 0.96
C ASN A 25 16.22 -15.01 -0.35
N ILE A 26 16.09 -13.67 -0.39
CA ILE A 26 15.93 -12.94 -1.66
C ILE A 26 17.04 -11.87 -1.79
N PRO A 27 17.85 -11.88 -2.86
CA PRO A 27 18.84 -10.84 -3.10
C PRO A 27 18.19 -9.45 -3.20
N HIS A 28 18.81 -8.44 -2.58
CA HIS A 28 18.30 -7.06 -2.58
C HIS A 28 18.19 -6.49 -4.00
N THR A 29 19.07 -6.95 -4.90
CA THR A 29 19.08 -6.63 -6.33
C THR A 29 17.82 -7.09 -7.07
N VAL A 30 17.02 -7.99 -6.49
CA VAL A 30 15.75 -8.47 -7.04
C VAL A 30 14.56 -7.93 -6.24
N ALA A 31 14.67 -7.87 -4.91
CA ALA A 31 13.57 -7.44 -4.05
C ALA A 31 13.16 -5.97 -4.28
N ILE A 32 14.13 -5.05 -4.34
CA ILE A 32 13.84 -3.62 -4.48
C ILE A 32 13.22 -3.29 -5.85
N PRO A 33 13.76 -3.77 -7.00
CA PRO A 33 13.12 -3.55 -8.29
C PRO A 33 11.71 -4.16 -8.39
N ALA A 34 11.47 -5.32 -7.77
CA ALA A 34 10.14 -5.93 -7.74
C ALA A 34 9.13 -5.03 -7.00
N ILE A 35 9.51 -4.50 -5.84
CA ILE A 35 8.67 -3.55 -5.06
C ILE A 35 8.37 -2.31 -5.90
N THR A 36 9.38 -1.72 -6.55
CA THR A 36 9.20 -0.54 -7.40
C THR A 36 8.32 -0.82 -8.62
N THR A 37 8.47 -1.99 -9.25
CA THR A 37 7.64 -2.40 -10.39
C THR A 37 6.18 -2.53 -9.98
N ILE A 38 5.90 -3.18 -8.84
CA ILE A 38 4.56 -3.27 -8.28
C ILE A 38 4.03 -1.88 -7.91
N GLY A 39 4.87 -1.01 -7.35
CA GLY A 39 4.52 0.38 -7.02
C GLY A 39 4.07 1.17 -8.24
N TYR A 40 4.84 1.13 -9.34
CA TYR A 40 4.45 1.79 -10.58
C TYR A 40 3.23 1.16 -11.23
N ALA A 41 3.11 -0.17 -11.23
CA ALA A 41 1.94 -0.86 -11.73
C ALA A 41 0.67 -0.43 -10.97
N GLY A 42 0.75 -0.34 -9.63
CA GLY A 42 -0.33 0.14 -8.78
C GLY A 42 -0.67 1.62 -9.02
N GLN A 43 0.33 2.47 -9.24
CA GLN A 43 0.13 3.89 -9.55
C GLN A 43 -0.62 4.10 -10.87
N LEU A 44 -0.40 3.23 -11.87
CA LEU A 44 -1.13 3.25 -13.14
C LEU A 44 -2.52 2.59 -13.03
N ALA A 45 -2.60 1.45 -12.34
CA ALA A 45 -3.84 0.69 -12.17
C ALA A 45 -4.85 1.41 -11.27
N GLY A 46 -4.40 2.15 -10.26
CA GLY A 46 -5.24 2.84 -9.28
C GLY A 46 -6.27 3.78 -9.94
N PRO A 47 -5.85 4.78 -10.73
CA PRO A 47 -6.77 5.68 -11.44
C PRO A 47 -7.71 4.96 -12.40
N ALA A 48 -7.23 3.92 -13.11
CA ALA A 48 -8.03 3.15 -14.04
C ALA A 48 -9.14 2.35 -13.33
N LEU A 49 -8.80 1.66 -12.22
CA LEU A 49 -9.75 0.94 -11.39
C LEU A 49 -10.75 1.89 -10.72
N LEU A 50 -10.27 3.03 -10.20
CA LEU A 50 -11.12 4.07 -9.64
C LEU A 50 -12.11 4.62 -10.67
N GLY A 51 -11.64 4.91 -11.89
CA GLY A 51 -12.48 5.38 -12.98
C GLY A 51 -13.53 4.35 -13.40
N PHE A 52 -13.17 3.07 -13.44
CA PHE A 52 -14.09 1.98 -13.74
C PHE A 52 -15.20 1.85 -12.69
N ILE A 53 -14.86 1.92 -11.40
CA ILE A 53 -15.83 1.89 -10.30
C ILE A 53 -16.70 3.16 -10.30
N ALA A 54 -16.08 4.32 -10.55
CA ALA A 54 -16.78 5.60 -10.61
C ALA A 54 -17.77 5.67 -11.78
N PHE A 55 -17.47 5.02 -12.91
CA PHE A 55 -18.36 4.92 -14.07
C PHE A 55 -19.64 4.13 -13.76
N HIS A 56 -19.55 3.09 -12.91
CA HIS A 56 -20.70 2.25 -12.57
C HIS A 56 -21.51 2.73 -11.36
N SER A 57 -20.87 3.36 -10.36
CA SER A 57 -21.54 3.73 -9.10
C SER A 57 -21.49 5.23 -8.82
N SER A 58 -20.30 5.78 -8.55
CA SER A 58 -20.00 7.21 -8.41
C SER A 58 -18.59 7.39 -7.86
N LEU A 59 -18.02 8.60 -7.99
CA LEU A 59 -16.71 8.92 -7.44
C LEU A 59 -16.65 8.77 -5.91
N SER A 60 -17.73 9.13 -5.21
CA SER A 60 -17.82 8.98 -3.74
C SER A 60 -17.70 7.52 -3.30
N VAL A 61 -18.33 6.60 -4.04
CA VAL A 61 -18.22 5.15 -3.76
C VAL A 61 -16.82 4.64 -4.07
N ALA A 62 -16.20 5.08 -5.18
CA ALA A 62 -14.84 4.67 -5.55
C ALA A 62 -13.79 5.12 -4.51
N LEU A 63 -13.90 6.36 -4.04
CA LEU A 63 -13.03 6.90 -2.98
C LEU A 63 -13.30 6.24 -1.62
N GLY A 64 -14.58 6.00 -1.28
CA GLY A 64 -14.97 5.28 -0.07
C GLY A 64 -14.43 3.84 -0.05
N PHE A 65 -14.50 3.14 -1.18
CA PHE A 65 -13.95 1.81 -1.37
C PHE A 65 -12.42 1.79 -1.18
N THR A 66 -11.72 2.78 -1.73
CA THR A 66 -10.26 2.91 -1.52
C THR A 66 -9.92 3.19 -0.05
N GLY A 67 -10.72 4.02 0.63
CA GLY A 67 -10.60 4.24 2.06
C GLY A 67 -10.79 2.96 2.87
N LEU A 68 -11.77 2.13 2.52
CA LEU A 68 -12.01 0.83 3.15
C LEU A 68 -10.82 -0.13 2.95
N LEU A 69 -10.27 -0.21 1.73
CA LEU A 69 -9.07 -1.00 1.44
C LEU A 69 -7.88 -0.56 2.31
N LEU A 70 -7.65 0.75 2.43
CA LEU A 70 -6.58 1.28 3.29
C LEU A 70 -6.81 0.95 4.78
N LEU A 71 -8.06 0.99 5.25
CA LEU A 71 -8.40 0.55 6.61
C LEU A 71 -8.11 -0.94 6.83
N MET A 72 -8.46 -1.80 5.87
CA MET A 72 -8.14 -3.23 5.94
C MET A 72 -6.63 -3.47 6.03
N VAL A 73 -5.82 -2.75 5.25
CA VAL A 73 -4.35 -2.82 5.32
C VAL A 73 -3.85 -2.36 6.69
N ALA A 74 -4.39 -1.27 7.24
CA ALA A 74 -4.01 -0.78 8.56
C ALA A 74 -4.34 -1.78 9.68
N ILE A 75 -5.52 -2.42 9.61
CA ILE A 75 -5.91 -3.49 10.55
C ILE A 75 -4.98 -4.68 10.41
N ALA A 76 -4.72 -5.15 9.19
CA ALA A 76 -3.83 -6.28 8.93
C ALA A 76 -2.40 -6.04 9.44
N TYR A 77 -1.87 -4.83 9.21
CA TYR A 77 -0.56 -4.42 9.74
C TYR A 77 -0.55 -4.42 11.28
N THR A 78 -1.61 -3.90 11.90
CA THR A 78 -1.75 -3.86 13.37
C THR A 78 -1.81 -5.27 13.95
N ILE A 79 -2.55 -6.19 13.31
CA ILE A 79 -2.63 -7.60 13.71
C ILE A 79 -1.25 -8.27 13.56
N ARG A 80 -0.55 -8.08 12.44
CA ARG A 80 0.79 -8.66 12.25
C ARG A 80 1.79 -8.15 13.30
N LYS A 81 1.75 -6.85 13.62
CA LYS A 81 2.59 -6.25 14.67
C LYS A 81 2.31 -6.87 16.03
N ASN A 82 1.04 -7.08 16.42
CA ASN A 82 0.69 -7.70 17.69
C ASN A 82 1.08 -9.18 17.79
N ASN A 83 1.16 -9.90 16.66
CA ASN A 83 1.51 -11.32 16.62
C ASN A 83 3.02 -11.59 16.46
N SER A 84 3.84 -10.55 16.41
CA SER A 84 5.30 -10.70 16.43
C SER A 84 5.78 -10.51 17.87
N PRO A 85 5.95 -11.58 18.67
CA PRO A 85 6.54 -11.47 19.99
C PRO A 85 7.92 -10.85 19.83
N SER A 86 8.15 -9.76 20.54
CA SER A 86 9.44 -9.10 20.67
C SER A 86 10.50 -10.13 21.08
N LEU A 87 11.38 -10.48 20.15
CA LEU A 87 12.72 -11.01 20.44
C LEU A 87 13.71 -9.86 20.29
#